data_AF-A0AAX4FM12-F1
#
_entry.id   AF-A0AAX4FM12-F1
#
_cell.length_a   1.000
_cell.length_b   1.000
_cell.length_c   1.000
_cell.angle_alpha   90.00
_cell.angle_beta   90.00
_cell.angle_gamma   90.00
#
_symmetry.space_group_name_H-M   'P 1'
#
loop_
_entity.id
_entity.type
_entity.pdbx_description
1 polymer ?
#
loop_
_entity_poly.entity_id
_entity_poly.type
_entity_poly.pdbx_seq_one_letter_code
_entity_poly.pdbx_strand_id
1 'polypeptide(L)'
;MDRQHYTVTVVIAAPGTPLYTKGKQQLVDGEPATSGPGHMFFVLDDGKSRPASYGFAPITHGQMNGPGKIYDTDASEYHRPAYSRTIEISKEQYEKLHKFGEEPEKFGFDTQYRDVRNNCVDFTWAALNHAGLHRNKSIDVNGLLIPGAGQLLPDVRIPLPLEGPGKDAYRPLRNIHGVESIEAPFPDSPLNREIRNPLPSQRSLQQHILSEERHAPSLKDPTHPGYQLFAQAKDHIQILDREHGRQTDARSANLAGCLAVQSCKMGMDRIDEVRLSDDASRAFAVQNNPYSAGSHDQLRAHVDTVAALNTPLEQSSQEWTKAAAERGQAEQHRNLQQEQTQAPAARTMS
;
A
#
# COMPACT_ATOMS: atom_id res chain seq x y z
N MET A 1 -4.68 38.57 29.22
CA MET A 1 -4.77 38.14 27.81
C MET A 1 -4.58 36.65 27.83
N ASP A 2 -5.56 35.88 27.39
CA ASP A 2 -5.44 34.43 27.32
C ASP A 2 -4.28 34.06 26.38
N ARG A 3 -3.46 33.11 26.82
CA ARG A 3 -2.33 32.61 26.05
C ARG A 3 -2.89 31.91 24.81
N GLN A 4 -2.38 32.26 23.63
CA GLN A 4 -2.72 31.52 22.42
C GLN A 4 -2.09 30.12 22.50
N HIS A 5 -2.90 29.11 22.25
CA HIS A 5 -2.49 27.71 22.27
C HIS A 5 -2.36 27.20 20.83
N TYR A 6 -1.37 26.33 20.60
CA TYR A 6 -1.11 25.72 19.31
C TYR A 6 -1.14 24.21 19.46
N THR A 7 -1.76 23.51 18.53
CA THR A 7 -1.80 22.05 18.55
C THR A 7 -1.43 21.46 17.20
N VAL A 8 -0.88 20.26 17.25
CA VAL A 8 -0.82 19.35 16.11
C VAL A 8 -1.66 18.12 16.43
N THR A 9 -2.52 17.73 15.50
CA THR A 9 -3.24 16.47 15.55
C THR A 9 -2.69 15.55 14.49
N VAL A 10 -2.05 14.46 14.90
CA VAL A 10 -1.63 13.39 13.98
C VAL A 10 -2.80 12.45 13.80
N VAL A 11 -3.19 12.20 12.55
CA VAL A 11 -4.35 11.40 12.18
C VAL A 11 -3.90 10.16 11.41
N ILE A 12 -4.43 9.00 11.80
CA ILE A 12 -4.17 7.71 11.17
C ILE A 12 -5.51 7.09 10.78
N ALA A 13 -5.77 7.09 9.48
CA ALA A 13 -6.88 6.40 8.85
C ALA A 13 -6.50 4.95 8.51
N ALA A 14 -7.37 4.01 8.84
CA ALA A 14 -7.22 2.62 8.43
C ALA A 14 -7.57 2.43 6.95
N PRO A 15 -7.10 1.35 6.30
CA PRO A 15 -7.77 0.76 5.15
C PRO A 15 -9.28 0.63 5.39
N GLY A 16 -10.09 0.97 4.40
CA GLY A 16 -11.55 0.99 4.51
C GLY A 16 -12.12 2.25 5.17
N THR A 17 -11.29 3.23 5.59
CA THR A 17 -11.82 4.48 6.18
C THR A 17 -12.68 5.20 5.14
N PRO A 18 -13.95 5.53 5.44
CA PRO A 18 -14.83 6.23 4.52
C PRO A 18 -14.28 7.59 4.07
N LEU A 19 -14.34 7.84 2.75
CA LEU A 19 -13.94 9.11 2.15
C LEU A 19 -15.16 9.95 1.82
N TYR A 20 -15.15 11.21 2.24
CA TYR A 20 -16.24 12.15 2.07
C TYR A 20 -15.81 13.35 1.24
N THR A 21 -16.74 13.93 0.48
CA THR A 21 -16.56 15.23 -0.17
C THR A 21 -17.80 16.06 0.07
N LYS A 22 -17.64 17.28 0.60
CA LYS A 22 -18.75 18.20 0.91
C LYS A 22 -19.85 17.55 1.77
N GLY A 23 -19.46 16.73 2.75
CA GLY A 23 -20.38 16.09 3.69
C GLY A 23 -21.15 14.88 3.16
N LYS A 24 -20.88 14.43 1.92
CA LYS A 24 -21.42 13.18 1.37
C LYS A 24 -20.30 12.17 1.18
N GLN A 25 -20.57 10.90 1.49
CA GLN A 25 -19.62 9.84 1.19
C GLN A 25 -19.42 9.79 -0.32
N GLN A 26 -18.16 9.78 -0.75
CA GLN A 26 -17.82 9.68 -2.16
C GLN A 26 -18.28 8.31 -2.67
N LEU A 27 -18.62 8.24 -3.96
CA LEU A 27 -18.94 7.00 -4.65
C LEU A 27 -17.94 6.80 -5.79
N VAL A 28 -17.39 5.59 -5.88
CA VAL A 28 -16.57 5.15 -7.01
C VAL A 28 -17.25 3.91 -7.58
N ASP A 29 -17.63 3.97 -8.85
CA ASP A 29 -18.37 2.91 -9.55
C ASP A 29 -19.66 2.46 -8.86
N GLY A 30 -20.37 3.42 -8.24
CA GLY A 30 -21.63 3.16 -7.53
C GLY A 30 -21.45 2.63 -6.11
N GLU A 31 -20.24 2.33 -5.68
CA GLU A 31 -19.92 1.84 -4.34
C GLU A 31 -19.33 2.93 -3.43
N PRO A 32 -19.57 2.88 -2.11
CA PRO A 32 -18.99 3.82 -1.15
C PRO A 32 -17.46 3.84 -1.18
N ALA A 33 -16.89 4.99 -1.51
CA ALA A 33 -15.44 5.15 -1.57
C ALA A 33 -14.82 5.07 -0.17
N THR A 34 -13.70 4.37 -0.11
CA THR A 34 -12.95 4.13 1.12
C THR A 34 -11.46 4.20 0.83
N SER A 35 -10.67 4.53 1.84
CA SER A 35 -9.21 4.55 1.73
C SER A 35 -8.67 3.15 1.43
N GLY A 36 -7.79 3.03 0.43
CA GLY A 36 -7.17 1.75 0.06
C GLY A 36 -6.17 1.26 1.12
N PRO A 37 -4.95 1.83 1.19
CA PRO A 37 -3.93 1.43 2.16
C PRO A 37 -4.05 2.13 3.53
N GLY A 38 -5.08 2.97 3.72
CA GLY A 38 -5.14 3.91 4.83
C GLY A 38 -4.39 5.20 4.50
N HIS A 39 -4.32 6.12 5.46
CA HIS A 39 -3.61 7.39 5.30
C HIS A 39 -3.09 7.90 6.64
N MET A 40 -1.97 8.61 6.61
CA MET A 40 -1.41 9.29 7.76
C MET A 40 -1.10 10.73 7.39
N PHE A 41 -1.61 11.67 8.18
CA PHE A 41 -1.46 13.10 7.94
C PHE A 41 -1.50 13.86 9.27
N PHE A 42 -1.23 15.17 9.23
CA PHE A 42 -1.33 16.01 10.43
C PHE A 42 -2.20 17.25 10.18
N VAL A 43 -2.78 17.76 11.26
CA VAL A 43 -3.62 18.95 11.26
C VAL A 43 -3.08 19.93 12.29
N LEU A 44 -2.90 21.18 11.90
CA LEU A 44 -2.44 22.27 12.77
C LEU A 44 -3.61 23.17 13.15
N ASP A 45 -3.69 23.54 14.42
CA ASP A 45 -4.67 24.48 14.93
C ASP A 45 -3.98 25.54 15.81
N ASP A 46 -4.24 26.81 15.54
CA ASP A 46 -3.73 27.97 16.28
C ASP A 46 -4.76 28.58 17.24
N GLY A 47 -5.96 27.98 17.34
CA GLY A 47 -7.08 28.44 18.17
C GLY A 47 -7.77 29.71 17.66
N LYS A 48 -7.41 30.21 16.47
CA LYS A 48 -7.98 31.45 15.89
C LYS A 48 -8.52 31.25 14.48
N SER A 49 -7.80 30.48 13.68
CA SER A 49 -8.04 30.24 12.27
C SER A 49 -8.70 28.88 12.07
N ARG A 50 -9.14 28.60 10.84
CA ARG A 50 -9.55 27.23 10.50
C ARG A 50 -8.32 26.31 10.60
N PRO A 51 -8.43 25.11 11.21
CA PRO A 51 -7.33 24.16 11.24
C PRO A 51 -6.81 23.83 9.84
N ALA A 52 -5.49 23.81 9.67
CA ALA A 52 -4.81 23.51 8.42
C ALA A 52 -4.41 22.04 8.36
N SER A 53 -4.87 21.32 7.35
CA SER A 53 -4.51 19.91 7.13
C SER A 53 -3.29 19.80 6.22
N TYR A 54 -2.44 18.81 6.44
CA TYR A 54 -1.32 18.49 5.56
C TYR A 54 -1.14 16.98 5.50
N GLY A 55 -1.45 16.39 4.34
CA GLY A 55 -1.08 15.02 4.04
C GLY A 55 -0.52 14.89 2.64
N PHE A 56 0.24 13.82 2.42
CA PHE A 56 0.97 13.62 1.16
C PHE A 56 0.42 12.39 0.44
N ALA A 57 -0.04 12.59 -0.79
CA ALA A 57 -0.63 11.55 -1.62
C ALA A 57 -0.26 11.78 -3.10
N PRO A 58 -0.36 10.77 -3.97
CA PRO A 58 -0.18 10.97 -5.41
C PRO A 58 -1.25 11.92 -5.97
N ILE A 59 -0.88 12.77 -6.94
CA ILE A 59 -1.82 13.70 -7.61
C ILE A 59 -2.98 12.92 -8.22
N THR A 60 -2.67 11.81 -8.89
CA THR A 60 -3.67 10.90 -9.43
C THR A 60 -4.07 9.93 -8.33
N HIS A 61 -5.28 10.11 -7.79
CA HIS A 61 -5.83 9.25 -6.76
C HIS A 61 -5.75 7.77 -7.17
N GLY A 62 -5.19 6.94 -6.29
CA GLY A 62 -5.02 5.50 -6.52
C GLY A 62 -3.70 5.08 -7.17
N GLN A 63 -2.87 6.00 -7.68
CA GLN A 63 -1.54 5.63 -8.20
C GLN A 63 -0.58 5.29 -7.04
N MET A 64 0.19 4.21 -7.16
CA MET A 64 1.18 3.85 -6.13
C MET A 64 2.53 4.54 -6.31
N ASN A 65 2.81 5.07 -7.50
CA ASN A 65 4.01 5.82 -7.81
C ASN A 65 3.66 6.98 -8.74
N GLY A 66 4.29 8.14 -8.53
CA GLY A 66 4.13 9.28 -9.41
C GLY A 66 4.37 10.61 -8.69
N PRO A 67 4.11 11.74 -9.38
CA PRO A 67 4.14 13.04 -8.74
C PRO A 67 3.19 13.06 -7.54
N GLY A 68 3.75 13.36 -6.37
CA GLY A 68 3.00 13.55 -5.15
C GLY A 68 2.52 14.99 -5.02
N LYS A 69 1.53 15.18 -4.16
CA LYS A 69 1.00 16.48 -3.79
C LYS A 69 0.66 16.49 -2.31
N ILE A 70 0.84 17.66 -1.70
CA ILE A 70 0.35 17.95 -0.37
C ILE A 70 -1.12 18.36 -0.47
N TYR A 71 -1.99 17.66 0.25
CA TYR A 71 -3.42 17.90 0.32
C TYR A 71 -3.74 18.63 1.62
N ASP A 72 -4.55 19.68 1.49
CA ASP A 72 -5.04 20.53 2.59
C ASP A 72 -6.48 20.20 3.00
N THR A 73 -7.07 19.16 2.39
CA THR A 73 -8.45 18.74 2.58
C THR A 73 -8.62 17.45 3.38
N ASP A 74 -7.54 16.71 3.67
CA ASP A 74 -7.58 15.38 4.30
C ASP A 74 -8.43 15.36 5.59
N ALA A 75 -8.32 16.37 6.45
CA ALA A 75 -9.11 16.48 7.68
C ALA A 75 -10.63 16.50 7.46
N SER A 76 -11.10 16.97 6.31
CA SER A 76 -12.52 16.99 5.94
C SER A 76 -12.97 15.77 5.15
N GLU A 77 -12.03 15.05 4.54
CA GLU A 77 -12.30 13.89 3.68
C GLU A 77 -12.32 12.58 4.45
N TYR A 78 -11.39 12.40 5.38
CA TYR A 78 -11.27 11.15 6.16
C TYR A 78 -12.20 11.17 7.37
N HIS A 79 -13.30 10.44 7.28
CA HIS A 79 -14.29 10.40 8.34
C HIS A 79 -14.07 9.24 9.31
N ARG A 80 -14.05 9.55 10.63
CA ARG A 80 -13.81 8.58 11.72
C ARG A 80 -12.51 7.77 11.52
N PRO A 81 -11.35 8.44 11.44
CA PRO A 81 -10.06 7.76 11.32
C PRO A 81 -9.87 6.81 12.51
N ALA A 82 -9.15 5.71 12.31
CA ALA A 82 -8.94 4.69 13.33
C ALA A 82 -8.26 5.26 14.59
N TYR A 83 -7.38 6.24 14.40
CA TYR A 83 -6.65 6.86 15.48
C TYR A 83 -6.37 8.34 15.21
N SER A 84 -6.43 9.17 16.25
CA SER A 84 -5.84 10.50 16.22
C SER A 84 -5.27 10.88 17.58
N ARG A 85 -4.17 11.65 17.57
CA ARG A 85 -3.56 12.21 18.78
C ARG A 85 -3.31 13.69 18.59
N THR A 86 -3.96 14.51 19.40
CA THR A 86 -3.75 15.96 19.52
C THR A 86 -2.71 16.21 20.61
N ILE A 87 -1.71 17.04 20.29
CA ILE A 87 -0.60 17.41 21.17
C ILE A 87 -0.52 18.94 21.18
N GLU A 88 -0.53 19.56 22.36
CA GLU A 88 -0.17 20.99 22.48
C GLU A 88 1.32 21.17 22.20
N ILE A 89 1.64 22.15 21.36
CA ILE A 89 2.98 22.44 20.88
C ILE A 89 3.32 23.91 21.04
N SER A 90 4.61 24.25 20.96
CA SER A 90 5.03 25.64 21.00
C SER A 90 4.69 26.34 19.69
N LYS A 91 4.63 27.68 19.71
CA LYS A 91 4.48 28.49 18.49
C LYS A 91 5.58 28.20 17.47
N GLU A 92 6.82 27.98 17.93
CA GLU A 92 7.94 27.65 17.05
C GLU A 92 7.75 26.30 16.34
N GLN A 93 7.26 25.30 17.07
CA GLN A 93 6.97 23.98 16.50
C GLN A 93 5.83 24.06 15.49
N TYR A 94 4.78 24.83 15.79
CA TYR A 94 3.68 25.10 14.87
C TYR A 94 4.19 25.72 13.56
N GLU A 95 5.03 26.77 13.66
CA GLU A 95 5.58 27.45 12.47
C GLU A 95 6.49 26.54 11.64
N LYS A 96 7.26 25.66 12.29
CA LYS A 96 8.08 24.63 11.60
C LYS A 96 7.21 23.63 10.85
N LEU A 97 6.14 23.12 11.48
CA LEU A 97 5.20 22.20 10.83
C LEU A 97 4.46 22.86 9.67
N HIS A 98 4.01 24.11 9.83
CA HIS A 98 3.32 24.85 8.79
C HIS A 98 4.22 25.06 7.56
N LYS A 99 5.44 25.54 7.76
CA LYS A 99 6.42 25.73 6.67
C LYS A 99 6.76 24.43 5.96
N PHE A 100 6.96 23.35 6.72
CA PHE A 100 7.21 22.04 6.13
C PHE A 100 5.99 21.56 5.32
N GLY A 101 4.78 21.76 5.84
CA GLY A 101 3.54 21.39 5.15
C GLY A 101 3.34 22.13 3.83
N GLU A 102 3.71 23.41 3.74
CA GLU A 102 3.60 24.19 2.51
C GLU A 102 4.71 23.90 1.49
N GLU A 103 5.96 23.75 1.97
CA GLU A 103 7.15 23.70 1.11
C GLU A 103 8.15 22.61 1.56
N PRO A 104 7.75 21.33 1.58
CA PRO A 104 8.57 20.25 2.15
C PRO A 104 9.90 20.03 1.41
N GLU A 105 9.95 20.36 0.11
CA GLU A 105 11.16 20.28 -0.73
C GLU A 105 12.30 21.17 -0.21
N LYS A 106 11.97 22.34 0.38
CA LYS A 106 12.98 23.23 0.98
C LYS A 106 13.67 22.62 2.19
N PHE A 107 13.08 21.57 2.75
CA PHE A 107 13.59 20.81 3.89
C PHE A 107 14.12 19.43 3.49
N GLY A 108 14.33 19.20 2.18
CA GLY A 108 14.93 17.97 1.65
C GLY A 108 13.98 16.80 1.47
N PHE A 109 12.66 17.02 1.58
CA PHE A 109 11.68 15.97 1.30
C PHE A 109 11.44 15.82 -0.21
N ASP A 110 11.53 14.60 -0.71
CA ASP A 110 11.22 14.26 -2.10
C ASP A 110 9.69 14.27 -2.30
N THR A 111 9.16 15.05 -3.24
CA THR A 111 7.71 15.10 -3.53
C THR A 111 7.27 14.04 -4.54
N GLN A 112 8.14 13.12 -4.96
CA GLN A 112 7.75 11.95 -5.71
C GLN A 112 7.14 10.89 -4.78
N TYR A 113 5.84 10.63 -4.91
CA TYR A 113 5.17 9.58 -4.18
C TYR A 113 5.65 8.22 -4.68
N ARG A 114 6.08 7.36 -3.76
CA ARG A 114 6.60 6.02 -4.04
C ARG A 114 6.17 5.05 -2.96
N ASP A 115 4.99 4.46 -3.07
CA ASP A 115 4.46 3.35 -2.23
C ASP A 115 5.17 3.16 -0.87
N VAL A 116 5.94 2.08 -0.65
CA VAL A 116 6.65 1.80 0.60
C VAL A 116 8.01 2.49 0.74
N ARG A 117 8.33 3.48 -0.09
CA ARG A 117 9.66 4.14 -0.13
C ARG A 117 9.60 5.65 0.17
N ASN A 118 8.49 6.30 -0.16
CA ASN A 118 8.21 7.70 0.14
C ASN A 118 6.70 7.96 0.08
N ASN A 119 6.03 7.99 1.23
CA ASN A 119 4.58 8.08 1.31
C ASN A 119 4.07 9.04 2.40
N CYS A 120 2.76 8.99 2.66
CA CYS A 120 2.07 9.80 3.65
C CYS A 120 2.66 9.67 5.07
N VAL A 121 3.16 8.48 5.43
CA VAL A 121 3.81 8.23 6.72
C VAL A 121 5.19 8.88 6.76
N ASP A 122 6.00 8.73 5.72
CA ASP A 122 7.34 9.34 5.64
C ASP A 122 7.24 10.87 5.69
N PHE A 123 6.28 11.44 4.96
CA PHE A 123 5.97 12.87 4.99
C PHE A 123 5.61 13.34 6.40
N THR A 124 4.70 12.64 7.06
CA THR A 124 4.25 13.02 8.41
C THR A 124 5.40 12.94 9.42
N TRP A 125 6.20 11.87 9.38
CA TRP A 125 7.37 11.76 10.26
C TRP A 125 8.46 12.79 9.94
N ALA A 126 8.71 13.10 8.68
CA ALA A 126 9.65 14.13 8.29
C ALA A 126 9.23 15.50 8.84
N ALA A 127 7.94 15.85 8.76
CA ALA A 127 7.38 17.07 9.32
C ALA A 127 7.54 17.11 10.85
N LEU A 128 7.12 16.04 11.55
CA LEU A 128 7.21 15.95 13.02
C LEU A 128 8.66 16.04 13.49
N ASN A 129 9.59 15.33 12.83
CA ASN A 129 11.02 15.38 13.14
C ASN A 129 11.60 16.77 12.89
N HIS A 130 11.21 17.45 11.80
CA HIS A 130 11.62 18.82 11.52
C HIS A 130 11.19 19.79 12.62
N ALA A 131 10.03 19.54 13.24
CA ALA A 131 9.52 20.30 14.38
C ALA A 131 10.07 19.84 15.75
N GLY A 132 10.97 18.85 15.79
CA GLY A 132 11.53 18.32 17.04
C GLY A 132 10.56 17.44 17.83
N LEU A 133 9.51 16.92 17.20
CA LEU A 133 8.57 15.96 17.79
C LEU A 133 9.00 14.55 17.40
N HIS A 134 9.73 13.88 18.29
CA HIS A 134 10.31 12.57 18.04
C HIS A 134 9.53 11.46 18.76
N ARG A 135 9.44 10.30 18.13
CA ARG A 135 8.96 9.06 18.75
C ARG A 135 10.03 8.47 19.68
N ASN A 136 9.63 7.84 20.77
CA ASN A 136 10.57 7.09 21.61
C ASN A 136 11.03 5.82 20.88
N LYS A 137 12.34 5.53 20.95
CA LYS A 137 12.97 4.40 20.27
C LYS A 137 12.44 3.08 20.86
N SER A 138 11.66 2.32 20.10
CA SER A 138 11.24 0.95 20.45
C SER A 138 11.38 0.01 19.26
N ILE A 139 11.86 -1.21 19.50
CA ILE A 139 12.01 -2.28 18.50
C ILE A 139 10.81 -3.22 18.60
N ASP A 140 10.33 -3.69 17.44
CA ASP A 140 9.44 -4.84 17.36
C ASP A 140 10.20 -6.13 17.69
N VAL A 141 9.91 -6.72 18.84
CA VAL A 141 10.58 -7.95 19.28
C VAL A 141 10.12 -9.15 18.44
N ASN A 142 8.92 -9.09 17.84
CA ASN A 142 8.46 -10.11 16.89
C ASN A 142 9.28 -10.09 15.59
N GLY A 143 9.77 -8.93 15.17
CA GLY A 143 10.65 -8.80 13.99
C GLY A 143 12.10 -9.22 14.26
N LEU A 144 12.52 -9.32 15.53
CA LEU A 144 13.91 -9.56 15.92
C LEU A 144 14.19 -11.01 16.34
N LEU A 145 13.24 -11.69 17.01
CA LEU A 145 13.50 -12.98 17.65
C LEU A 145 13.23 -14.20 16.76
N ILE A 146 12.28 -14.15 15.81
CA ILE A 146 12.02 -15.26 14.89
C ILE A 146 11.63 -14.73 13.50
N PRO A 147 12.51 -14.80 12.49
CA PRO A 147 12.11 -14.54 11.11
C PRO A 147 11.06 -15.58 10.68
N GLY A 148 9.81 -15.16 10.51
CA GLY A 148 8.75 -16.00 9.91
C GLY A 148 7.84 -16.78 10.85
N ALA A 149 7.88 -16.58 12.17
CA ALA A 149 6.82 -17.07 13.06
C ALA A 149 5.89 -15.91 13.44
N GLY A 150 4.60 -16.03 13.09
CA GLY A 150 3.58 -15.08 13.54
C GLY A 150 3.46 -15.01 15.07
N GLN A 151 2.84 -13.93 15.54
CA GLN A 151 2.56 -13.57 16.94
C GLN A 151 2.41 -14.78 17.88
N LEU A 152 3.45 -15.06 18.68
CA LEU A 152 3.41 -16.06 19.75
C LEU A 152 3.45 -15.44 21.15
N LEU A 153 3.65 -14.13 21.27
CA LEU A 153 3.68 -13.40 22.54
C LEU A 153 2.73 -12.19 22.50
N PRO A 154 2.07 -11.83 23.62
CA PRO A 154 1.44 -10.52 23.76
C PRO A 154 2.48 -9.41 23.58
N ASP A 155 2.09 -8.25 23.06
CA ASP A 155 2.99 -7.13 22.68
C ASP A 155 3.98 -6.73 23.79
N VAL A 156 5.17 -7.33 23.78
CA VAL A 156 6.28 -7.00 24.68
C VAL A 156 7.36 -6.33 23.85
N ARG A 157 7.61 -5.04 24.06
CA ARG A 157 8.71 -4.29 23.42
C ARG A 157 9.68 -3.76 24.47
N ILE A 158 10.97 -4.07 24.28
CA ILE A 158 12.06 -3.66 25.18
C ILE A 158 12.62 -2.31 24.69
N PRO A 159 12.73 -1.29 25.55
CA PRO A 159 13.36 -0.01 25.18
C PRO A 159 14.87 -0.18 25.01
N LEU A 160 15.40 0.08 23.80
CA LEU A 160 16.84 0.07 23.51
C LEU A 160 17.24 1.17 22.50
N PRO A 161 18.50 1.66 22.51
CA PRO A 161 18.94 2.85 21.77
C PRO A 161 19.57 2.54 20.39
N LEU A 162 19.05 1.58 19.61
CA LEU A 162 19.54 1.30 18.24
C LEU A 162 18.39 1.28 17.21
N GLU A 163 18.65 1.86 16.04
CA GLU A 163 17.75 1.90 14.89
C GLU A 163 17.72 0.53 14.19
N GLY A 164 16.56 -0.13 14.18
CA GLY A 164 16.34 -1.42 13.50
C GLY A 164 15.91 -1.25 12.04
N PRO A 165 16.31 -2.15 11.13
CA PRO A 165 16.09 -2.04 9.68
C PRO A 165 14.72 -2.62 9.24
N GLY A 166 13.65 -2.31 9.97
CA GLY A 166 12.33 -2.91 9.75
C GLY A 166 11.47 -2.13 8.75
N LYS A 167 11.14 -2.74 7.61
CA LYS A 167 10.24 -2.21 6.56
C LYS A 167 8.75 -2.14 7.00
N ASP A 168 8.49 -1.99 8.30
CA ASP A 168 7.16 -1.99 8.93
C ASP A 168 6.60 -0.57 9.15
N ALA A 169 7.42 0.46 8.95
CA ALA A 169 7.07 1.86 9.16
C ALA A 169 6.10 2.43 8.11
N TYR A 170 5.81 1.73 7.01
CA TYR A 170 5.10 2.29 5.85
C TYR A 170 3.57 2.20 5.93
N ARG A 171 3.01 1.49 6.92
CA ARG A 171 1.56 1.31 7.07
C ARG A 171 0.99 2.25 8.12
N PRO A 172 -0.06 3.04 7.84
CA PRO A 172 -0.62 4.00 8.79
C PRO A 172 -0.92 3.38 10.17
N LEU A 173 -1.62 2.23 10.20
CA LEU A 173 -1.99 1.57 11.47
C LEU A 173 -0.82 1.14 12.35
N ARG A 174 0.34 0.79 11.76
CA ARG A 174 1.54 0.39 12.54
C ARG A 174 2.24 1.57 13.22
N ASN A 175 1.89 2.79 12.83
CA ASN A 175 2.50 4.01 13.37
C ASN A 175 1.78 4.54 14.61
N ILE A 176 0.65 3.94 15.02
CA ILE A 176 -0.11 4.36 16.21
C ILE A 176 0.82 4.41 17.43
N HIS A 177 1.53 3.33 17.75
CA HIS A 177 2.47 3.30 18.88
C HIS A 177 3.62 4.31 18.74
N GLY A 178 4.11 4.53 17.52
CA GLY A 178 5.09 5.58 17.26
C GLY A 178 4.55 6.95 17.63
N VAL A 179 3.32 7.26 17.23
CA VAL A 179 2.66 8.53 17.55
C VAL A 179 2.34 8.64 19.04
N GLU A 180 1.89 7.58 19.71
CA GLU A 180 1.67 7.54 21.18
C GLU A 180 2.95 7.81 21.96
N SER A 181 4.09 7.37 21.43
CA SER A 181 5.37 7.50 22.10
C SER A 181 6.00 8.89 22.01
N ILE A 182 5.40 9.82 21.26
CA ILE A 182 5.88 11.21 21.20
C ILE A 182 5.70 11.87 22.57
N GLU A 183 6.77 12.44 23.11
CA GLU A 183 6.71 13.25 24.32
C GLU A 183 6.04 14.60 24.00
N ALA A 184 4.96 14.90 24.71
CA ALA A 184 4.25 16.16 24.53
C ALA A 184 5.08 17.31 25.13
N PRO A 185 5.35 18.40 24.37
CA PRO A 185 6.05 19.58 24.89
C PRO A 185 5.38 20.18 26.13
N PHE A 186 4.05 20.04 26.23
CA PHE A 186 3.24 20.44 27.37
C PHE A 186 2.47 19.21 27.87
N PRO A 187 3.04 18.33 28.71
CA PRO A 187 2.46 17.04 29.06
C PRO A 187 1.13 17.16 29.82
N ASP A 188 1.02 18.15 30.71
CA ASP A 188 -0.19 18.39 31.52
C ASP A 188 -1.25 19.26 30.82
N SER A 189 -1.09 19.50 29.51
CA SER A 189 -2.04 20.31 28.76
C SER A 189 -3.41 19.62 28.69
N PRO A 190 -4.51 20.33 28.98
CA PRO A 190 -5.86 19.82 28.77
C PRO A 190 -6.23 19.67 27.28
N LEU A 191 -5.40 20.20 26.37
CA LEU A 191 -5.59 20.08 24.92
C LEU A 191 -5.03 18.76 24.37
N ASN A 192 -4.16 18.08 25.13
CA ASN A 192 -3.67 16.77 24.76
C ASN A 192 -4.83 15.77 24.77
N ARG A 193 -5.06 15.10 23.64
CA ARG A 193 -6.18 14.19 23.49
C ARG A 193 -5.82 13.04 22.56
N GLU A 194 -6.33 11.86 22.89
CA GLU A 194 -6.26 10.69 22.04
C GLU A 194 -7.66 10.19 21.72
N ILE A 195 -7.89 9.79 20.47
CA ILE A 195 -9.15 9.22 20.01
C ILE A 195 -8.85 7.93 19.27
N ARG A 196 -9.58 6.87 19.63
CA ARG A 196 -9.54 5.56 18.97
C ARG A 196 -10.94 5.21 18.50
N ASN A 197 -11.08 4.89 17.22
CA ASN A 197 -12.31 4.41 16.62
C ASN A 197 -12.17 2.92 16.29
N PRO A 198 -13.28 2.15 16.33
CA PRO A 198 -13.26 0.79 15.80
C PRO A 198 -12.87 0.83 14.31
N LEU A 199 -12.09 -0.16 13.88
CA LEU A 199 -11.76 -0.30 12.48
C LEU A 199 -13.04 -0.54 11.65
N PRO A 200 -13.09 -0.09 10.38
CA PRO A 200 -14.25 -0.30 9.51
C PRO A 200 -14.63 -1.78 9.44
N SER A 201 -15.91 -2.10 9.64
CA SER A 201 -16.42 -3.48 9.68
C SER A 201 -16.61 -4.10 8.29
N GLN A 202 -16.78 -3.26 7.27
CA GLN A 202 -16.89 -3.66 5.85
C GLN A 202 -15.58 -3.27 5.15
N ARG A 203 -14.54 -4.08 5.34
CA ARG A 203 -13.28 -3.96 4.58
C ARG A 203 -13.30 -5.01 3.47
N SER A 204 -12.89 -4.62 2.26
CA SER A 204 -12.68 -5.59 1.18
C SER A 204 -11.54 -6.55 1.54
N LEU A 205 -11.47 -7.70 0.87
CA LEU A 205 -10.39 -8.67 1.07
C LEU A 205 -9.01 -8.01 0.85
N GLN A 206 -8.90 -7.13 -0.14
CA GLN A 206 -7.71 -6.33 -0.42
C GLN A 206 -7.37 -5.38 0.74
N GLN A 207 -8.35 -4.71 1.33
CA GLN A 207 -8.14 -3.82 2.48
C GLN A 207 -7.75 -4.57 3.75
N HIS A 208 -8.24 -5.81 3.92
CA HIS A 208 -7.77 -6.69 4.99
C HIS A 208 -6.29 -7.08 4.80
N ILE A 209 -5.88 -7.44 3.58
CA ILE A 209 -4.48 -7.77 3.24
C ILE A 209 -3.55 -6.56 3.43
N LEU A 210 -4.03 -5.35 3.12
CA LEU A 210 -3.29 -4.11 3.32
C LEU A 210 -3.21 -3.66 4.80
N SER A 211 -4.20 -4.02 5.64
CA SER A 211 -4.30 -3.58 7.05
C SER A 211 -3.74 -4.55 8.08
N GLU A 212 -4.02 -5.85 7.98
CA GLU A 212 -3.77 -6.80 9.07
C GLU A 212 -2.62 -7.76 8.75
N GLU A 213 -1.83 -8.06 9.78
CA GLU A 213 -0.67 -8.95 9.77
C GLU A 213 -1.09 -10.43 9.67
N ARG A 214 -1.89 -10.80 8.68
CA ARG A 214 -1.66 -12.11 8.08
C ARG A 214 -0.72 -11.84 6.94
N HIS A 215 0.52 -12.33 7.05
CA HIS A 215 1.43 -12.48 5.92
C HIS A 215 0.57 -12.72 4.68
N ALA A 216 0.65 -11.86 3.66
CA ALA A 216 -0.04 -12.11 2.40
C ALA A 216 0.23 -13.59 2.11
N PRO A 217 -0.83 -14.44 2.09
CA PRO A 217 -0.63 -15.88 2.12
C PRO A 217 0.33 -16.19 0.98
N SER A 218 1.35 -17.01 1.24
CA SER A 218 2.34 -17.34 0.20
C SER A 218 1.60 -17.72 -1.08
N LEU A 219 2.16 -17.45 -2.26
CA LEU A 219 1.58 -17.95 -3.52
C LEU A 219 1.29 -19.47 -3.50
N LYS A 220 1.93 -20.22 -2.60
CA LYS A 220 1.68 -21.64 -2.30
C LYS A 220 0.37 -21.93 -1.55
N ASP A 221 -0.24 -20.93 -0.92
CA ASP A 221 -1.45 -21.08 -0.11
C ASP A 221 -2.70 -20.99 -1.01
N PRO A 222 -3.60 -21.99 -0.96
CA PRO A 222 -4.83 -22.01 -1.77
C PRO A 222 -5.75 -20.79 -1.61
N THR A 223 -5.62 -20.06 -0.51
CA THR A 223 -6.42 -18.86 -0.22
C THR A 223 -5.86 -17.59 -0.88
N HIS A 224 -4.65 -17.63 -1.44
CA HIS A 224 -4.04 -16.49 -2.12
C HIS A 224 -4.69 -16.27 -3.50
N PRO A 225 -5.05 -15.02 -3.89
CA PRO A 225 -5.70 -14.75 -5.17
C PRO A 225 -4.86 -15.14 -6.40
N GLY A 226 -3.53 -15.14 -6.27
CA GLY A 226 -2.60 -15.62 -7.30
C GLY A 226 -2.34 -17.14 -7.28
N TYR A 227 -2.95 -17.89 -6.36
CA TYR A 227 -2.69 -19.32 -6.18
C TYR A 227 -2.98 -20.13 -7.45
N GLN A 228 -4.08 -19.86 -8.16
CA GLN A 228 -4.44 -20.63 -9.35
C GLN A 228 -3.36 -20.58 -10.43
N LEU A 229 -2.86 -19.38 -10.74
CA LEU A 229 -1.79 -19.20 -11.72
C LEU A 229 -0.46 -19.78 -11.25
N PHE A 230 -0.14 -19.67 -9.95
CA PHE A 230 1.02 -20.33 -9.37
C PHE A 230 0.93 -21.86 -9.47
N ALA A 231 -0.21 -22.45 -9.13
CA ALA A 231 -0.43 -23.90 -9.16
C ALA A 231 -0.31 -24.43 -10.59
N GLN A 232 -0.94 -23.77 -11.57
CA GLN A 232 -0.84 -24.13 -12.99
C GLN A 232 0.60 -24.02 -13.49
N ALA A 233 1.29 -22.90 -13.23
CA ALA A 233 2.70 -22.75 -13.60
C ALA A 233 3.56 -23.86 -12.99
N LYS A 234 3.34 -24.19 -11.71
CA LYS A 234 4.07 -25.23 -11.00
C LYS A 234 3.83 -26.61 -11.63
N ASP A 235 2.60 -26.95 -11.97
CA ASP A 235 2.27 -28.24 -12.60
C ASP A 235 2.97 -28.39 -13.97
N HIS A 236 2.98 -27.32 -14.78
CA HIS A 236 3.71 -27.33 -16.05
C HIS A 236 5.23 -27.38 -15.89
N ILE A 237 5.79 -26.68 -14.89
CA ILE A 237 7.23 -26.77 -14.60
C ILE A 237 7.60 -28.17 -14.09
N GLN A 238 6.72 -28.86 -13.36
CA GLN A 238 6.96 -30.25 -12.95
C GLN A 238 7.06 -31.20 -14.15
N ILE A 239 6.24 -30.98 -15.19
CA ILE A 239 6.32 -31.72 -16.44
C ILE A 239 7.63 -31.39 -17.15
N LEU A 240 7.94 -30.09 -17.29
CA LEU A 240 9.18 -29.60 -17.90
C LEU A 240 10.44 -30.17 -17.21
N ASP A 241 10.45 -30.20 -15.88
CA ASP A 241 11.54 -30.77 -15.09
C ASP A 241 11.73 -32.26 -15.42
N ARG A 242 10.64 -33.03 -15.49
CA ARG A 242 10.68 -34.45 -15.84
C ARG A 242 11.21 -34.68 -17.25
N GLU A 243 10.78 -33.87 -18.21
CA GLU A 243 11.26 -33.94 -19.61
C GLU A 243 12.75 -33.69 -19.72
N HIS A 244 13.30 -32.82 -18.87
CA HIS A 244 14.74 -32.50 -18.82
C HIS A 244 15.53 -33.35 -17.81
N GLY A 245 14.93 -34.41 -17.27
CA GLY A 245 15.59 -35.32 -16.31
C GLY A 245 15.95 -34.68 -14.98
N ARG A 246 15.29 -33.57 -14.61
CA ARG A 246 15.50 -32.85 -13.35
C ARG A 246 14.40 -33.20 -12.34
N GLN A 247 14.77 -33.24 -11.05
CA GLN A 247 13.79 -33.32 -9.97
C GLN A 247 13.22 -31.93 -9.65
N THR A 248 11.91 -31.83 -9.46
CA THR A 248 11.26 -30.61 -9.01
C THR A 248 11.68 -30.26 -7.58
N ASP A 249 12.09 -29.00 -7.38
CA ASP A 249 12.65 -28.51 -6.13
C ASP A 249 12.15 -27.09 -5.78
N ALA A 250 12.78 -26.45 -4.79
CA ALA A 250 12.44 -25.09 -4.38
C ALA A 250 12.62 -24.05 -5.50
N ARG A 251 13.58 -24.27 -6.41
CA ARG A 251 13.83 -23.36 -7.54
C ARG A 251 12.74 -23.50 -8.60
N SER A 252 12.20 -24.69 -8.80
CA SER A 252 10.98 -24.88 -9.60
C SER A 252 9.81 -24.05 -9.07
N ALA A 253 9.66 -23.99 -7.74
CA ALA A 253 8.63 -23.16 -7.09
C ALA A 253 8.90 -21.65 -7.26
N ASN A 254 10.16 -21.22 -7.20
CA ASN A 254 10.56 -19.83 -7.44
C ASN A 254 10.21 -19.40 -8.88
N LEU A 255 10.56 -20.22 -9.87
CA LEU A 255 10.22 -19.99 -11.28
C LEU A 255 8.70 -19.89 -11.48
N ALA A 256 7.93 -20.80 -10.87
CA ALA A 256 6.47 -20.77 -10.90
C ALA A 256 5.90 -19.46 -10.31
N GLY A 257 6.49 -18.98 -9.21
CA GLY A 257 6.13 -17.71 -8.57
C GLY A 257 6.32 -16.52 -9.51
N CYS A 258 7.49 -16.40 -10.13
CA CYS A 258 7.78 -15.32 -11.09
C CYS A 258 6.88 -15.38 -12.33
N LEU A 259 6.62 -16.57 -12.87
CA LEU A 259 5.72 -16.76 -14.01
C LEU A 259 4.28 -16.38 -13.66
N ALA A 260 3.81 -16.72 -12.45
CA ALA A 260 2.53 -16.23 -11.98
C ALA A 260 2.52 -14.70 -12.00
N VAL A 261 3.44 -14.03 -11.31
CA VAL A 261 3.50 -12.55 -11.26
C VAL A 261 3.45 -11.92 -12.65
N GLN A 262 4.23 -12.42 -13.60
CA GLN A 262 4.22 -11.87 -14.97
C GLN A 262 2.92 -12.18 -15.72
N SER A 263 2.33 -13.37 -15.51
CA SER A 263 1.03 -13.72 -16.09
C SER A 263 -0.08 -12.79 -15.57
N CYS A 264 -0.02 -12.39 -14.29
CA CYS A 264 -0.91 -11.36 -13.73
C CYS A 264 -0.81 -10.04 -14.50
N LYS A 265 0.42 -9.56 -14.70
CA LYS A 265 0.70 -8.27 -15.36
C LYS A 265 0.22 -8.27 -16.81
N MET A 266 0.32 -9.41 -17.47
CA MET A 266 -0.14 -9.61 -18.84
C MET A 266 -1.64 -9.85 -18.96
N GLY A 267 -2.40 -9.81 -17.86
CA GLY A 267 -3.85 -10.01 -17.87
C GLY A 267 -4.26 -11.45 -18.19
N MET A 268 -3.41 -12.42 -17.90
CA MET A 268 -3.74 -13.84 -18.07
C MET A 268 -4.62 -14.30 -16.89
N ASP A 269 -5.59 -15.15 -17.20
CA ASP A 269 -6.52 -15.75 -16.23
C ASP A 269 -6.16 -17.21 -15.92
N ARG A 270 -5.42 -17.85 -16.83
CA ARG A 270 -4.87 -19.20 -16.65
C ARG A 270 -3.54 -19.35 -17.38
N ILE A 271 -2.78 -20.38 -17.00
CA ILE A 271 -1.60 -20.83 -17.73
C ILE A 271 -1.91 -22.22 -18.25
N ASP A 272 -1.96 -22.35 -19.57
CA ASP A 272 -2.23 -23.61 -20.26
C ASP A 272 -0.93 -24.36 -20.59
N GLU A 273 0.20 -23.65 -20.60
CA GLU A 273 1.51 -24.22 -20.90
C GLU A 273 2.67 -23.36 -20.38
N VAL A 274 3.78 -24.01 -20.03
CA VAL A 274 5.07 -23.35 -19.78
C VAL A 274 6.13 -23.92 -20.74
N ARG A 275 6.85 -23.04 -21.46
CA ARG A 275 7.91 -23.42 -22.40
C ARG A 275 9.21 -22.67 -22.11
N LEU A 276 10.34 -23.28 -22.43
CA LEU A 276 11.63 -22.58 -22.49
C LEU A 276 11.90 -22.05 -23.90
N SER A 277 12.70 -20.99 -24.01
CA SER A 277 13.36 -20.64 -25.27
C SER A 277 14.35 -21.74 -25.69
N ASP A 278 14.74 -21.75 -26.97
CA ASP A 278 15.70 -22.72 -27.53
C ASP A 278 17.04 -22.74 -26.77
N ASP A 279 17.46 -21.59 -26.23
CA ASP A 279 18.67 -21.42 -25.42
C ASP A 279 18.42 -21.52 -23.90
N ALA A 280 17.17 -21.80 -23.49
CA ALA A 280 16.68 -21.81 -22.12
C ALA A 280 16.87 -20.52 -21.30
N SER A 281 17.26 -19.40 -21.94
CA SER A 281 17.44 -18.11 -21.26
C SER A 281 16.13 -17.53 -20.73
N ARG A 282 15.00 -17.88 -21.34
CA ARG A 282 13.66 -17.42 -20.93
C ARG A 282 12.68 -18.57 -20.75
N ALA A 283 11.81 -18.42 -19.77
CA ALA A 283 10.62 -19.25 -19.60
C ALA A 283 9.38 -18.44 -19.97
N PHE A 284 8.46 -19.05 -20.69
CA PHE A 284 7.22 -18.46 -21.18
C PHE A 284 6.02 -19.16 -20.56
N ALA A 285 5.09 -18.41 -20.00
CA ALA A 285 3.75 -18.88 -19.70
C ALA A 285 2.82 -18.52 -20.87
N VAL A 286 2.00 -19.48 -21.29
CA VAL A 286 1.10 -19.34 -22.44
C VAL A 286 -0.34 -19.59 -22.02
N GLN A 287 -1.25 -18.74 -22.46
CA GLN A 287 -2.70 -18.96 -22.41
C GLN A 287 -3.21 -19.07 -23.85
N ASN A 288 -3.78 -20.24 -24.17
CA ASN A 288 -4.30 -20.56 -25.48
C ASN A 288 -5.74 -20.07 -25.62
N ASN A 289 -6.10 -19.53 -26.80
CA ASN A 289 -7.49 -19.28 -27.15
C ASN A 289 -8.10 -20.57 -27.74
N PRO A 290 -9.07 -21.23 -27.08
CA PRO A 290 -9.67 -22.46 -27.57
C PRO A 290 -10.48 -22.27 -28.87
N TYR A 291 -10.77 -21.03 -29.26
CA TYR A 291 -11.52 -20.68 -30.48
C TYR A 291 -10.62 -20.24 -31.65
N SER A 292 -9.29 -20.23 -31.46
CA SER A 292 -8.34 -19.85 -32.50
C SER A 292 -7.53 -21.06 -32.96
N ALA A 293 -7.53 -21.34 -34.26
CA ALA A 293 -6.76 -22.43 -34.87
C ALA A 293 -5.27 -22.08 -35.11
N GLY A 294 -4.81 -20.91 -34.64
CA GLY A 294 -3.43 -20.44 -34.86
C GLY A 294 -2.83 -19.68 -33.66
N SER A 295 -1.52 -19.50 -33.68
CA SER A 295 -0.74 -18.87 -32.60
C SER A 295 -0.90 -17.35 -32.46
N HIS A 296 -1.80 -16.73 -33.23
CA HIS A 296 -1.98 -15.27 -33.29
C HIS A 296 -2.81 -14.70 -32.13
N ASP A 297 -3.47 -15.55 -31.36
CA ASP A 297 -4.46 -15.14 -30.33
C ASP A 297 -4.08 -15.66 -28.93
N GLN A 298 -2.81 -15.98 -28.72
CA GLN A 298 -2.27 -16.47 -27.44
C GLN A 298 -1.76 -15.31 -26.60
N LEU A 299 -2.11 -15.28 -25.30
CA LEU A 299 -1.41 -14.43 -24.35
C LEU A 299 -0.12 -15.12 -23.90
N ARG A 300 0.96 -14.34 -23.82
CA ARG A 300 2.27 -14.84 -23.41
C ARG A 300 2.89 -13.90 -22.40
N ALA A 301 3.33 -14.46 -21.28
CA ALA A 301 4.19 -13.81 -20.30
C ALA A 301 5.55 -14.49 -20.31
N HIS A 302 6.62 -13.77 -19.96
CA HIS A 302 7.95 -14.36 -19.90
C HIS A 302 8.76 -13.85 -18.72
N VAL A 303 9.72 -14.67 -18.30
CA VAL A 303 10.73 -14.34 -17.28
C VAL A 303 12.10 -14.77 -17.76
N ASP A 304 13.14 -14.11 -17.27
CA ASP A 304 14.51 -14.63 -17.35
C ASP A 304 14.61 -15.88 -16.45
N THR A 305 15.02 -17.01 -17.02
CA THR A 305 14.97 -18.30 -16.34
C THR A 305 15.87 -18.32 -15.11
N VAL A 306 17.09 -17.79 -15.21
CA VAL A 306 18.09 -17.86 -14.12
C VAL A 306 17.69 -16.90 -13.00
N ALA A 307 17.28 -15.69 -13.33
CA ALA A 307 16.79 -14.74 -12.34
C ALA A 307 15.55 -15.29 -11.61
N ALA A 308 14.61 -15.89 -12.35
CA ALA A 308 13.39 -16.44 -11.78
C ALA A 308 13.65 -17.64 -10.86
N LEU A 309 14.55 -18.55 -11.23
CA LEU A 309 14.96 -19.67 -10.36
C LEU A 309 15.59 -19.20 -9.03
N ASN A 310 16.21 -18.02 -9.03
CA ASN A 310 16.92 -17.45 -7.89
C ASN A 310 16.10 -16.40 -7.12
N THR A 311 14.89 -16.07 -7.57
CA THR A 311 13.98 -15.17 -6.86
C THR A 311 13.16 -15.95 -5.84
N PRO A 312 13.30 -15.71 -4.53
CA PRO A 312 12.52 -16.46 -3.54
C PRO A 312 11.02 -16.27 -3.74
N LEU A 313 10.25 -17.34 -3.57
CA LEU A 313 8.80 -17.30 -3.73
C LEU A 313 8.13 -16.24 -2.84
N GLU A 314 8.68 -15.98 -1.67
CA GLU A 314 8.19 -14.94 -0.75
C GLU A 314 8.24 -13.56 -1.42
N GLN A 315 9.30 -13.28 -2.19
CA GLN A 315 9.42 -12.06 -2.98
C GLN A 315 8.37 -12.04 -4.11
N SER A 316 8.19 -13.13 -4.85
CA SER A 316 7.14 -13.22 -5.87
C SER A 316 5.74 -13.04 -5.29
N SER A 317 5.50 -13.50 -4.06
CA SER A 317 4.21 -13.35 -3.37
C SER A 317 3.91 -11.87 -3.07
N GLN A 318 4.94 -11.12 -2.68
CA GLN A 318 4.83 -9.66 -2.49
C GLN A 318 4.65 -8.94 -3.84
N GLU A 319 5.37 -9.35 -4.88
CA GLU A 319 5.27 -8.75 -6.22
C GLU A 319 3.93 -9.04 -6.90
N TRP A 320 3.33 -10.21 -6.65
CA TRP A 320 2.00 -10.55 -7.15
C TRP A 320 0.95 -9.55 -6.66
N THR A 321 1.02 -9.20 -5.37
CA THR A 321 0.10 -8.24 -4.78
C THR A 321 0.14 -6.89 -5.51
N LYS A 322 1.34 -6.47 -5.95
CA LYS A 322 1.53 -5.25 -6.75
C LYS A 322 0.97 -5.42 -8.17
N ALA A 323 1.29 -6.52 -8.84
CA ALA A 323 0.83 -6.82 -10.19
C ALA A 323 -0.70 -6.90 -10.29
N ALA A 324 -1.36 -7.49 -9.30
CA ALA A 324 -2.82 -7.61 -9.26
C ALA A 324 -3.51 -6.25 -9.10
N ALA A 325 -2.92 -5.35 -8.31
CA ALA A 325 -3.44 -3.99 -8.16
C ALA A 325 -3.27 -3.17 -9.45
N GLU A 326 -2.12 -3.29 -10.13
CA GLU A 326 -1.87 -2.64 -11.43
C GLU A 326 -2.86 -3.12 -12.50
N ARG A 327 -3.15 -4.43 -12.54
CA ARG A 327 -4.12 -5.02 -13.49
C ARG A 327 -5.53 -4.48 -13.27
N GLY A 328 -6.03 -4.52 -12.03
CA GLY A 328 -7.38 -4.05 -11.72
C GLY A 328 -7.61 -2.60 -12.15
N GLN A 329 -6.60 -1.74 -11.98
CA GLN A 329 -6.67 -0.34 -12.40
C GLN A 329 -6.64 -0.17 -13.92
N ALA A 330 -5.83 -0.95 -14.63
CA ALA A 330 -5.76 -0.90 -16.10
C ALA A 330 -7.09 -1.35 -16.76
N GLU A 331 -7.73 -2.38 -16.21
CA GLU A 331 -9.04 -2.86 -16.65
C GLU A 331 -10.15 -1.81 -16.40
N GLN A 332 -10.10 -1.14 -15.24
CA GLN A 332 -11.03 -0.07 -14.89
C GLN A 332 -10.88 1.15 -15.83
N HIS A 333 -9.65 1.56 -16.13
CA HIS A 333 -9.36 2.62 -17.10
C HIS A 333 -9.82 2.27 -18.53
N ARG A 334 -9.65 1.01 -18.95
CA ARG A 334 -10.08 0.53 -20.27
C ARG A 334 -11.60 0.55 -20.42
N ASN A 335 -12.34 0.16 -19.38
CA ASN A 335 -13.81 0.18 -19.39
C ASN A 335 -14.36 1.61 -19.45
N LEU A 336 -13.81 2.54 -18.67
CA LEU A 336 -14.19 3.96 -18.69
C LEU A 336 -13.99 4.59 -20.09
N GLN A 337 -12.92 4.19 -20.79
CA GLN A 337 -12.63 4.68 -22.13
C GLN A 337 -13.56 4.07 -23.19
N GLN A 338 -13.96 2.80 -23.03
CA GLN A 338 -14.93 2.16 -23.92
C GLN A 338 -16.35 2.73 -23.77
N GLU A 339 -16.80 3.05 -22.55
CA GLU A 339 -18.12 3.68 -22.31
C GLU A 339 -18.21 5.10 -22.90
N GLN A 340 -17.13 5.88 -22.86
CA GLN A 340 -17.08 7.19 -23.51
C GLN A 340 -17.12 7.11 -25.05
N THR A 341 -16.66 5.99 -25.63
CA THR A 341 -16.65 5.80 -27.09
C THR A 341 -17.98 5.21 -27.61
N GLN A 342 -18.83 4.66 -26.74
CA GLN A 342 -20.10 4.02 -27.08
C GLN A 342 -21.36 4.83 -26.73
N ALA A 343 -21.23 6.11 -26.38
CA ALA A 343 -22.38 7.01 -26.24
C ALA A 343 -23.12 7.13 -27.60
N PRO A 344 -24.41 6.75 -27.71
CA PRO A 344 -25.09 6.70 -28.99
C PRO A 344 -25.31 8.11 -29.54
N ALA A 345 -24.95 8.32 -30.81
CA ALA A 345 -25.35 9.47 -31.60
C ALA A 345 -26.89 9.53 -31.59
N ALA A 346 -27.44 10.43 -30.78
CA ALA A 346 -28.86 10.70 -30.71
C ALA A 346 -29.32 11.18 -32.09
N ARG A 347 -30.28 10.44 -32.66
CA ARG A 347 -31.03 10.75 -33.87
C ARG A 347 -31.56 12.18 -33.81
N THR A 348 -31.04 13.06 -34.65
CA THR A 348 -31.77 14.22 -35.18
C THR A 348 -32.46 13.77 -36.46
N MET A 349 -33.74 13.41 -36.35
CA MET A 349 -34.66 13.37 -37.49
C MET A 349 -35.50 14.64 -37.40
N SER A 350 -35.32 15.53 -38.38
CA SER A 350 -36.26 16.61 -38.71
C SER A 350 -37.40 16.08 -39.57
#